data_AF-A0A447UHY8-F1
#
_entry.id   AF-A0A447UHY8-F1
#
_cell.length_a   1.000
_cell.length_b   1.000
_cell.length_c   1.000
_cell.angle_alpha   90.00
_cell.angle_beta   90.00
_cell.angle_gamma   90.00
#
_symmetry.space_group_name_H-M   'P 1'
#
loop_
_entity.id
_entity.type
_entity.pdbx_description
1 polymer ?
#
loop_
_entity_poly.entity_id
_entity_poly.type
_entity_poly.pdbx_seq_one_letter_code
_entity_poly.pdbx_strand_id
1 'polypeptide(L)'
;MKGIFTAFLITSVLPVHAGVVIYGTRIIYPAEKKEVLVQLMNQGGRSSLVQSWIDDGDTSLPPEKIQVPFLLMPPVAKVASDSGQQLKIKAMPNMLPVIKRAFFF
;
A
#
# COMPACT_ATOMS: atom_id res chain seq x y z
N MET A 1 -36.30 -18.35 23.36
CA MET A 1 -35.67 -17.01 23.22
C MET A 1 -34.19 -17.07 22.83
N LYS A 2 -33.35 -17.93 23.43
CA LYS A 2 -31.92 -18.05 23.06
C LYS A 2 -31.66 -18.42 21.58
N GLY A 3 -32.39 -19.39 21.02
CA GLY A 3 -32.22 -19.81 19.61
C GLY A 3 -32.61 -18.76 18.57
N ILE A 4 -33.55 -17.86 18.89
CA ILE A 4 -33.91 -16.72 18.02
C ILE A 4 -32.78 -15.68 18.02
N PHE A 5 -32.19 -15.42 19.20
CA PHE A 5 -31.02 -14.57 19.32
C PHE A 5 -29.81 -15.14 18.56
N THR A 6 -29.60 -16.45 18.61
CA THR A 6 -28.52 -17.13 17.87
C THR A 6 -28.74 -17.08 16.35
N ALA A 7 -29.98 -17.28 15.88
CA ALA A 7 -30.31 -17.18 14.46
C ALA A 7 -30.11 -15.75 13.91
N PHE A 8 -30.46 -14.73 14.70
CA PHE A 8 -30.26 -13.32 14.32
C PHE A 8 -28.77 -12.94 14.24
N LEU A 9 -27.93 -13.52 15.11
CA LEU A 9 -26.48 -13.28 15.13
C LEU A 9 -25.76 -13.88 13.90
N ILE A 10 -26.30 -14.94 13.31
CA ILE A 10 -25.73 -15.59 12.11
C ILE A 10 -26.10 -14.81 10.84
N THR A 11 -27.22 -14.08 10.83
CA THR A 11 -27.65 -13.28 9.68
C THR A 11 -26.96 -11.92 9.53
N SER A 12 -26.15 -11.49 10.51
CA SER A 12 -25.52 -10.17 10.52
C SER A 12 -24.15 -10.09 9.82
N VAL A 13 -23.70 -11.13 9.14
CA VAL A 13 -22.38 -11.13 8.48
C VAL A 13 -22.52 -10.56 7.06
N LEU A 14 -22.13 -9.29 6.88
CA LEU A 14 -22.08 -8.64 5.57
C LEU A 14 -20.71 -8.87 4.90
N PRO A 15 -20.65 -9.11 3.58
CA PRO A 15 -19.39 -9.24 2.87
C PRO A 15 -18.64 -7.91 2.79
N VAL A 16 -17.39 -7.89 3.24
CA VAL A 16 -16.46 -6.78 3.02
C VAL A 16 -15.76 -6.98 1.67
N HIS A 17 -15.69 -5.92 0.87
CA HIS A 17 -15.04 -5.93 -0.44
C HIS A 17 -13.80 -5.03 -0.39
N ALA A 18 -12.63 -5.58 -0.70
CA ALA A 18 -11.41 -4.82 -0.93
C ALA A 18 -11.29 -4.49 -2.41
N GLY A 19 -10.91 -3.26 -2.74
CA GLY A 19 -10.83 -2.80 -4.13
C GLY A 19 -9.42 -2.77 -4.70
N VAL A 20 -8.41 -2.38 -3.91
CA VAL A 20 -7.08 -2.05 -4.44
C VAL A 20 -6.13 -3.23 -4.33
N VAL A 21 -5.54 -3.62 -5.46
CA VAL A 21 -4.54 -4.67 -5.60
C VAL A 21 -3.21 -4.05 -6.01
N ILE A 22 -2.13 -4.41 -5.31
CA ILE A 22 -0.76 -4.09 -5.68
C ILE A 22 -0.22 -5.24 -6.53
N TYR A 23 0.38 -4.94 -7.67
CA TYR A 23 0.93 -5.97 -8.55
C TYR A 23 2.28 -6.44 -8.00
N GLY A 24 2.26 -7.63 -7.42
CA GLY A 24 3.40 -8.25 -6.75
C GLY A 24 3.30 -8.17 -5.23
N THR A 25 4.06 -9.02 -4.55
CA THR A 25 4.09 -9.10 -3.08
C THR A 25 5.35 -8.49 -2.47
N ARG A 26 6.27 -8.01 -3.32
CA ARG A 26 7.51 -7.32 -2.96
C ARG A 26 8.02 -6.53 -4.15
N ILE A 27 8.72 -5.45 -3.89
CA ILE A 27 9.43 -4.67 -4.90
C ILE A 27 10.93 -4.84 -4.66
N ILE A 28 11.66 -5.27 -5.70
CA ILE A 28 13.12 -5.28 -5.68
C ILE A 28 13.58 -3.98 -6.34
N TYR A 29 14.31 -3.15 -5.59
CA TYR A 29 14.89 -1.92 -6.09
C TYR A 29 16.36 -2.16 -6.47
N PRO A 30 16.71 -2.26 -7.77
CA PRO A 30 18.11 -2.41 -8.17
C PRO A 30 18.87 -1.10 -7.95
N ALA A 31 20.07 -1.17 -7.40
CA ALA A 31 20.85 0.02 -7.00
C ALA A 31 21.22 0.93 -8.19
N GLU A 32 21.32 0.37 -9.39
CA GLU A 32 21.61 1.09 -10.62
C GLU A 32 20.39 1.81 -11.24
N LYS A 33 19.18 1.52 -10.75
CA LYS A 33 17.96 2.17 -11.23
C LYS A 33 17.72 3.46 -10.47
N LYS A 34 17.33 4.51 -11.22
CA LYS A 34 16.91 5.80 -10.64
C LYS A 34 15.54 5.73 -9.99
N GLU A 35 14.67 4.85 -10.48
CA GLU A 35 13.31 4.67 -10.02
C GLU A 35 12.79 3.29 -10.41
N VAL A 36 11.77 2.83 -9.68
CA VAL A 36 10.97 1.66 -10.03
C VAL A 36 9.49 2.04 -9.98
N LEU A 37 8.69 1.35 -10.79
CA LEU A 37 7.25 1.57 -10.88
C LEU A 37 6.52 0.42 -10.16
N VAL A 38 5.50 0.79 -9.41
CA VAL A 38 4.58 -0.14 -8.74
C VAL A 38 3.19 0.10 -9.32
N GLN A 39 2.61 -0.96 -9.89
CA GLN A 39 1.28 -0.88 -10.47
C GLN A 39 0.24 -1.24 -9.41
N LEU A 40 -0.73 -0.35 -9.23
CA LEU A 40 -1.96 -0.59 -8.49
C LEU A 40 -3.11 -0.82 -9.46
N MET A 41 -4.11 -1.61 -9.05
CA MET A 41 -5.39 -1.76 -9.74
C MET A 41 -6.52 -1.66 -8.73
N ASN A 42 -7.48 -0.79 -8.99
CA ASN A 42 -8.73 -0.79 -8.25
C ASN A 42 -9.74 -1.69 -8.98
N GLN A 43 -9.95 -2.90 -8.46
CA GLN A 43 -10.93 -3.89 -8.90
C GLN A 43 -12.27 -3.76 -8.16
N GLY A 44 -12.42 -2.75 -7.30
CA GLY A 44 -13.68 -2.45 -6.64
C GLY A 44 -14.59 -1.62 -7.55
N GLY A 45 -15.91 -1.83 -7.44
CA GLY A 45 -16.93 -1.12 -8.22
C GLY A 45 -17.12 0.37 -7.86
N ARG A 46 -16.15 1.00 -7.17
CA ARG A 46 -16.18 2.41 -6.74
C ARG A 46 -14.77 2.99 -6.82
N SER A 47 -14.67 4.31 -7.01
CA SER A 47 -13.39 5.00 -6.92
C SER A 47 -12.81 4.92 -5.50
N SER A 48 -11.49 4.76 -5.40
CA SER A 48 -10.75 4.73 -4.15
C SER A 48 -9.80 5.92 -4.05
N LEU A 49 -9.62 6.45 -2.84
CA LEU A 49 -8.50 7.35 -2.52
C LEU A 49 -7.41 6.50 -1.87
N VAL A 50 -6.27 6.38 -2.53
CA VAL A 50 -5.13 5.59 -2.05
C VAL A 50 -4.07 6.52 -1.50
N GLN A 51 -3.72 6.33 -0.23
CA GLN A 51 -2.56 6.95 0.39
C GLN A 51 -1.46 5.89 0.53
N SER A 52 -0.23 6.26 0.24
CA SER A 52 0.91 5.33 0.24
C SER A 52 2.15 6.02 0.79
N TRP A 53 2.89 5.29 1.61
CA TRP A 53 4.19 5.66 2.16
C TRP A 53 5.09 4.43 2.19
N ILE A 54 6.38 4.64 2.46
CA ILE A 54 7.34 3.57 2.70
C ILE A 54 7.87 3.74 4.13
N ASP A 55 7.94 2.66 4.90
CA ASP A 55 8.44 2.66 6.28
C ASP A 55 9.53 1.61 6.53
N ASP A 56 10.14 1.66 7.71
CA ASP A 56 11.21 0.76 8.16
C ASP A 56 10.72 -0.34 9.11
N GLY A 57 9.40 -0.52 9.23
CA GLY A 57 8.73 -1.50 10.07
C GLY A 57 8.18 -0.95 11.39
N ASP A 58 8.46 0.30 11.77
CA ASP A 58 7.84 0.95 12.93
C ASP A 58 6.46 1.52 12.58
N THR A 59 5.42 0.72 12.78
CA THR A 59 4.03 1.11 12.52
C THR A 59 3.46 2.09 13.54
N SER A 60 4.21 2.50 14.56
CA SER A 60 3.74 3.48 15.56
C SER A 60 3.90 4.93 15.09
N LEU A 61 4.74 5.16 14.08
CA LEU A 61 4.99 6.49 13.53
C LEU A 61 3.94 6.86 12.47
N PRO A 62 3.39 8.09 12.52
CA PRO A 62 2.57 8.59 11.42
C PRO A 62 3.43 8.81 10.16
N PRO A 63 2.87 8.70 8.94
CA PRO A 63 3.61 8.83 7.69
C PRO A 63 4.50 10.08 7.59
N GLU A 64 4.06 11.22 8.14
CA GLU A 64 4.82 12.46 8.14
C GLU A 64 6.12 12.45 8.98
N LYS A 65 6.31 11.47 9.85
CA LYS A 65 7.51 11.35 10.72
C LYS A 65 8.49 10.27 10.27
N ILE A 66 8.14 9.51 9.23
CA ILE A 66 8.93 8.37 8.76
C ILE A 66 10.15 8.88 7.98
N GLN A 67 11.32 8.33 8.30
CA GLN A 67 12.59 8.70 7.69
C GLN A 67 13.21 7.49 7.00
N VAL A 68 12.92 7.35 5.70
CA VAL A 68 13.46 6.30 4.84
C VAL A 68 14.12 6.92 3.60
N PRO A 69 15.10 6.26 2.96
CA PRO A 69 15.86 6.83 1.85
C PRO A 69 15.12 6.75 0.50
N PHE A 70 13.78 6.79 0.51
CA PHE A 70 12.94 6.65 -0.67
C PHE A 70 11.84 7.71 -0.71
N LEU A 71 11.53 8.14 -1.92
CA LEU A 71 10.37 8.98 -2.23
C LEU A 71 9.36 8.16 -3.04
N LEU A 72 8.11 8.14 -2.59
CA LEU A 72 6.98 7.51 -3.27
C LEU A 72 6.07 8.60 -3.85
N MET A 73 5.73 8.50 -5.14
CA MET A 73 4.91 9.50 -5.82
C MET A 73 3.90 8.88 -6.80
N PRO A 74 2.64 9.35 -6.84
CA PRO A 74 2.03 10.29 -5.89
C PRO A 74 1.78 9.63 -4.51
N PRO A 75 1.95 10.35 -3.39
CA PRO A 75 1.66 9.81 -2.06
C PRO A 75 0.16 9.68 -1.77
N VAL A 76 -0.68 10.42 -2.53
CA VAL A 76 -2.14 10.32 -2.50
C VAL A 76 -2.65 10.36 -3.93
N ALA A 77 -3.46 9.38 -4.32
CA ALA A 77 -4.07 9.31 -5.65
C ALA A 77 -5.53 8.85 -5.57
N LYS A 78 -6.39 9.46 -6.39
CA LYS A 78 -7.72 8.92 -6.66
C LYS A 78 -7.60 7.91 -7.80
N VAL A 79 -7.99 6.66 -7.54
CA VAL A 79 -8.04 5.57 -8.52
C VAL A 79 -9.49 5.27 -8.83
N ALA A 80 -9.89 5.41 -10.10
CA ALA A 80 -11.27 5.17 -10.52
C ALA A 80 -11.65 3.67 -10.37
N SER A 81 -12.94 3.36 -10.48
CA SER A 81 -13.41 1.97 -10.57
C SER A 81 -12.75 1.29 -11.75
N ASP A 82 -12.34 0.02 -11.58
CA ASP A 82 -11.80 -0.83 -12.65
C ASP A 82 -10.62 -0.20 -13.42
N SER A 83 -9.80 0.57 -12.71
CA SER A 83 -8.70 1.36 -13.28
C SER A 83 -7.38 1.14 -12.55
N GLY A 84 -6.28 1.34 -13.28
CA GLY A 84 -4.93 1.26 -12.73
C GLY A 84 -4.33 2.62 -12.33
N GLN A 85 -3.42 2.60 -11.37
CA GLN A 85 -2.57 3.75 -11.00
C GLN A 85 -1.13 3.29 -10.84
N GLN A 86 -0.17 4.04 -11.39
CA GLN A 86 1.25 3.78 -11.16
C GLN A 86 1.76 4.66 -10.02
N LEU A 87 2.43 4.02 -9.07
CA LEU A 87 3.27 4.70 -8.08
C LEU A 87 4.73 4.58 -8.53
N LYS A 88 5.50 5.61 -8.28
CA LYS A 88 6.93 5.68 -8.56
C LYS A 88 7.68 5.70 -7.25
N ILE A 89 8.64 4.79 -7.09
CA ILE A 89 9.58 4.78 -5.97
C ILE A 89 10.94 5.25 -6.49
N LYS A 90 11.51 6.25 -5.86
CA LYS A 90 12.81 6.82 -6.19
C LYS A 90 13.72 6.85 -4.96
N ALA A 91 14.93 6.33 -5.07
CA ALA A 91 15.92 6.45 -4.01
C ALA A 91 16.38 7.90 -3.88
N MET A 92 16.53 8.37 -2.65
CA MET A 92 17.10 9.67 -2.34
C MET A 92 18.63 9.59 -2.38
N PRO A 93 19.32 10.54 -3.05
CA PRO A 93 20.77 10.59 -3.08
C PRO A 93 21.36 10.61 -1.66
N ASN A 94 22.48 9.91 -1.46
CA ASN A 94 23.28 9.92 -0.22
C ASN A 94 22.59 9.42 1.07
N MET A 95 21.41 8.78 0.98
CA MET A 95 20.72 8.20 2.14
C MET A 95 20.65 6.67 2.11
N LEU A 96 21.01 6.03 1.00
CA LEU A 96 21.01 4.57 0.92
C LEU A 96 22.14 4.00 1.79
N PRO A 97 21.83 3.15 2.78
CA PRO A 97 22.85 2.56 3.63
C PRO A 97 23.75 1.64 2.78
N VAL A 98 25.06 1.63 3.08
CA VAL A 98 26.11 0.88 2.35
C VAL A 98 25.98 -0.66 2.54
N ILE A 99 24.94 -1.11 3.23
CA ILE A 99 24.71 -2.53 3.54
C ILE A 99 24.19 -3.28 2.31
N LYS A 100 24.61 -4.55 2.18
CA LYS A 100 24.29 -5.40 1.02
C LYS A 100 22.79 -5.57 0.75
N ARG A 101 21.94 -5.53 1.78
CA ARG A 101 20.48 -5.68 1.69
C ARG A 101 19.83 -4.90 2.81
N ALA A 102 18.81 -4.11 2.48
CA ALA A 102 17.94 -3.40 3.40
C ALA A 102 16.48 -3.76 3.08
N PHE A 103 15.61 -3.75 4.08
CA PHE A 103 14.19 -4.05 3.95
C PHE A 103 13.37 -2.87 4.45
N PHE A 104 12.34 -2.53 3.70
CA PHE A 104 11.38 -1.45 3.95
C PHE A 104 9.99 -1.96 3.51
N PHE A 105 8.93 -1.34 4.00
CA PHE A 105 7.53 -1.74 3.77
C PHE A 105 6.73 -0.64 3.10
#